data_AF-A0A1F8X320-F1
#
_entry.id   AF-A0A1F8X320-F1
#
_cell.length_a   1.000
_cell.length_b   1.000
_cell.length_c   1.000
_cell.angle_alpha   90.00
_cell.angle_beta   90.00
_cell.angle_gamma   90.00
#
_symmetry.space_group_name_H-M   'P 1'
#
loop_
_entity.id
_entity.type
_entity.pdbx_description
1 polymer ?
#
loop_
_entity_poly.entity_id
_entity_poly.type
_entity_poly.pdbx_seq_one_letter_code
_entity_poly.pdbx_strand_id
1 'polypeptide(L)'
;MATKNYVEADSLILPFVESEKKHLVCLKEVKMMKYLIESPHTKQECLRELDEISAKGQKAIGQFYWGCGQGDHTGYAIVDARDENDAKNLVPDFARNKAKVVELHQFTPDEIRSMH
;
A
#
# COMPACT_ATOMS: atom_id res chain seq x y z
N MET A 1 46.90 -23.55 -44.81
CA MET A 1 47.48 -23.70 -43.45
C MET A 1 48.27 -22.44 -43.14
N ALA A 2 48.22 -22.00 -41.87
CA ALA A 2 48.94 -20.85 -41.27
C ALA A 2 48.45 -19.45 -41.70
N THR A 3 48.37 -18.41 -40.88
CA THR A 3 48.45 -18.21 -39.41
C THR A 3 48.04 -16.74 -39.16
N LYS A 4 47.37 -16.50 -38.02
CA LYS A 4 47.37 -15.32 -37.14
C LYS A 4 47.73 -13.91 -37.71
N ASN A 5 46.96 -12.88 -37.32
CA ASN A 5 47.32 -11.98 -36.20
C ASN A 5 46.49 -10.68 -36.21
N TYR A 6 46.24 -10.21 -35.00
CA TYR A 6 45.76 -8.88 -34.59
C TYR A 6 46.66 -7.73 -35.09
N VAL A 7 46.04 -6.56 -35.33
CA VAL A 7 46.55 -5.18 -35.14
C VAL A 7 45.31 -4.29 -34.87
N GLU A 8 45.08 -3.78 -33.67
CA GLU A 8 45.52 -2.47 -33.10
C GLU A 8 45.08 -1.22 -33.89
N ALA A 9 44.20 -0.42 -33.28
CA ALA A 9 44.27 1.05 -33.19
C ALA A 9 43.05 1.54 -32.38
N ASP A 10 43.15 1.99 -31.14
CA ASP A 10 43.81 3.19 -30.62
C ASP A 10 42.82 4.37 -30.46
N SER A 11 42.70 4.76 -29.20
CA SER A 11 42.35 6.09 -28.67
C SER A 11 41.34 6.97 -29.41
N LEU A 12 40.14 7.09 -28.80
CA LEU A 12 39.45 8.38 -28.67
C LEU A 12 39.09 8.64 -27.20
N ILE A 13 40.08 9.22 -26.51
CA ILE A 13 40.00 10.29 -25.50
C ILE A 13 38.91 11.33 -25.95
N LEU A 14 37.94 11.84 -25.18
CA LEU A 14 37.91 12.48 -23.84
C LEU A 14 36.41 12.58 -23.35
N PRO A 15 36.10 13.16 -22.18
CA PRO A 15 35.10 12.68 -21.23
C PRO A 15 33.76 13.43 -21.30
N PHE A 16 32.65 12.72 -21.12
CA PHE A 16 31.36 13.37 -20.84
C PHE A 16 31.16 13.45 -19.33
N VAL A 17 31.53 14.63 -18.82
CA VAL A 17 31.40 15.11 -17.45
C VAL A 17 29.94 15.50 -17.16
N GLU A 18 29.56 15.31 -15.90
CA GLU A 18 28.47 15.96 -15.15
C GLU A 18 27.03 15.88 -15.67
N SER A 19 26.25 15.07 -14.95
CA SER A 19 24.85 15.31 -14.54
C SER A 19 24.26 13.91 -14.46
N GLU A 20 24.08 13.29 -13.30
CA GLU A 20 22.79 13.36 -12.59
C GLU A 20 22.92 12.82 -11.15
N LYS A 21 24.00 13.18 -10.44
CA LYS A 21 24.03 13.01 -8.98
C LYS A 21 23.33 14.19 -8.32
N LYS A 22 22.00 14.15 -8.17
CA LYS A 22 21.22 14.82 -7.09
C LYS A 22 19.72 14.62 -7.25
N HIS A 23 19.25 13.40 -7.01
CA HIS A 23 17.95 13.20 -6.39
C HIS A 23 18.01 11.91 -5.57
N LEU A 24 18.85 11.93 -4.54
CA LEU A 24 18.75 10.94 -3.48
C LEU A 24 17.46 11.27 -2.72
N VAL A 25 16.35 10.70 -3.17
CA VAL A 25 15.10 10.69 -2.41
C VAL A 25 15.44 10.10 -1.06
N CYS A 26 15.27 10.90 -0.01
CA CYS A 26 15.30 10.44 1.37
C CYS A 26 14.08 9.52 1.55
N LEU A 27 14.19 8.27 1.07
CA LEU A 27 13.27 7.20 1.39
C LEU A 27 13.52 6.88 2.86
N LYS A 28 12.98 7.73 3.74
CA LYS A 28 12.67 7.33 5.11
C LYS A 28 11.95 6.00 4.99
N GLU A 29 12.49 4.94 5.58
CA GLU A 29 11.74 3.71 5.78
C GLU A 29 10.45 4.09 6.49
N VAL A 30 9.35 4.06 5.76
CA VAL A 30 8.05 4.35 6.35
C VAL A 30 7.60 3.05 6.98
N LYS A 31 7.61 3.01 8.31
CA LYS A 31 7.09 1.90 9.08
C LYS A 31 5.62 1.72 8.69
N MET A 32 5.32 0.65 7.98
CA MET A 32 3.94 0.29 7.66
C MET A 32 3.34 -0.36 8.89
N MET A 33 2.22 0.18 9.36
CA MET A 33 1.43 -0.37 10.45
C MET A 33 0.18 -1.04 9.87
N LYS A 34 -0.35 -2.03 10.58
CA LYS A 34 -1.59 -2.70 10.18
C LYS A 34 -2.76 -1.91 10.72
N TYR A 35 -3.73 -1.63 9.86
CA TYR A 35 -4.98 -0.98 10.23
C TYR A 35 -6.16 -1.86 9.84
N LEU A 36 -7.12 -1.98 10.75
CA LEU A 36 -8.46 -2.46 10.46
C LEU A 36 -9.33 -1.26 10.10
N ILE A 37 -9.94 -1.34 8.93
CA ILE A 37 -10.94 -0.39 8.46
C ILE A 37 -12.29 -1.06 8.61
N GLU A 38 -13.18 -0.45 9.38
CA GLU A 38 -14.58 -0.80 9.50
C GLU A 38 -15.39 0.32 8.83
N SER A 39 -16.06 0.03 7.72
CA SER A 39 -16.85 0.99 6.96
C SER A 39 -18.34 0.61 7.05
N PRO A 40 -19.05 1.06 8.10
CA PRO A 40 -20.47 0.81 8.24
C PRO A 40 -21.26 1.72 7.29
N HIS A 41 -22.19 1.13 6.54
CA HIS A 41 -23.05 1.80 5.59
C HIS A 41 -24.49 1.31 5.71
N THR A 42 -25.42 2.00 5.07
CA THR A 42 -26.82 1.56 4.98
C THR A 42 -27.03 0.63 3.80
N LYS A 43 -28.11 -0.16 3.81
CA LYS A 43 -28.48 -1.02 2.67
C LYS A 43 -28.56 -0.29 1.33
N GLN A 44 -28.98 0.98 1.35
CA GLN A 44 -29.09 1.82 0.17
C GLN A 44 -27.72 2.26 -0.37
N GLU A 45 -26.75 2.43 0.53
CA GLU A 45 -25.37 2.80 0.21
C GLU A 45 -24.49 1.59 -0.16
N CYS A 46 -24.95 0.35 0.09
CA CYS A 46 -24.19 -0.87 -0.13
C CYS A 46 -23.68 -1.02 -1.57
N LEU A 47 -24.54 -0.82 -2.57
CA LEU A 47 -24.14 -0.92 -3.98
C LEU A 47 -23.18 0.20 -4.35
N ARG A 48 -23.44 1.41 -3.85
CA ARG A 48 -22.58 2.58 -4.08
C ARG A 48 -21.17 2.34 -3.52
N GLU A 49 -21.05 1.77 -2.33
CA GLU A 49 -19.74 1.47 -1.75
C GLU A 49 -18.96 0.46 -2.59
N LEU A 50 -19.62 -0.60 -3.02
CA LEU A 50 -19.04 -1.62 -3.89
C LEU A 50 -18.60 -1.02 -5.23
N ASP A 51 -19.41 -0.16 -5.85
CA ASP A 51 -19.05 0.52 -7.11
C ASP A 51 -17.85 1.45 -6.93
N GLU A 52 -17.82 2.28 -5.87
CA GLU A 52 -16.70 3.20 -5.63
C GLU A 52 -15.39 2.45 -5.32
N ILE A 53 -15.44 1.36 -4.56
CA ILE A 53 -14.26 0.52 -4.31
C ILE A 53 -13.85 -0.26 -5.57
N SER A 54 -14.81 -0.78 -6.34
CA SER A 54 -14.55 -1.47 -7.61
C SER A 54 -13.90 -0.52 -8.64
N ALA A 55 -14.32 0.74 -8.67
CA ALA A 55 -13.74 1.78 -9.52
C ALA A 55 -12.27 2.09 -9.17
N LYS A 56 -11.83 1.89 -7.93
CA LYS A 56 -10.41 1.99 -7.54
C LYS A 56 -9.57 0.83 -8.08
N GLY A 57 -10.21 -0.23 -8.58
CA GLY A 57 -9.60 -1.34 -9.27
C GLY A 57 -9.74 -2.68 -8.54
N GLN A 58 -9.44 -3.76 -9.27
CA GLN A 58 -9.69 -5.13 -8.82
C GLN A 58 -8.87 -5.54 -7.59
N LYS A 59 -7.71 -4.89 -7.37
CA LYS A 59 -6.93 -5.08 -6.13
C LYS A 59 -7.62 -4.48 -4.92
N ALA A 60 -8.26 -3.33 -5.06
CA ALA A 60 -8.92 -2.64 -3.95
C ALA A 60 -10.13 -3.45 -3.46
N ILE A 61 -11.02 -3.87 -4.36
CA ILE A 61 -12.19 -4.69 -3.98
C ILE A 61 -11.81 -6.02 -3.33
N GLY A 62 -10.70 -6.63 -3.76
CA GLY A 62 -10.19 -7.88 -3.18
C GLY A 62 -9.58 -7.74 -1.79
N GLN A 63 -9.31 -6.52 -1.31
CA GLN A 63 -8.82 -6.26 0.05
C GLN A 63 -9.94 -6.12 1.07
N PHE A 64 -11.18 -5.92 0.61
CA PHE A 64 -12.35 -5.75 1.48
C PHE A 64 -13.12 -7.06 1.63
N TYR A 65 -13.49 -7.34 2.86
CA TYR A 65 -14.44 -8.36 3.29
C TYR A 65 -15.77 -7.70 3.59
N TRP A 66 -16.88 -8.28 3.14
CA TRP A 66 -18.18 -7.63 3.22
C TRP A 66 -19.13 -8.45 4.10
N GLY A 67 -19.64 -7.84 5.16
CA GLY A 67 -20.70 -8.43 5.99
C GLY A 67 -22.07 -8.44 5.29
N CYS A 68 -22.22 -7.70 4.19
CA CYS A 68 -23.52 -7.37 3.59
C CYS A 68 -24.35 -8.60 3.22
N GLY A 69 -23.70 -9.71 2.85
CA GLY A 69 -24.37 -10.98 2.55
C GLY A 69 -25.08 -11.62 3.75
N GLN A 70 -24.70 -11.26 4.97
CA GLN A 70 -25.31 -11.74 6.22
C GLN A 70 -26.20 -10.69 6.90
N GLY A 71 -26.47 -9.57 6.22
CA GLY A 71 -27.26 -8.46 6.76
C GLY A 71 -26.49 -7.46 7.62
N ASP A 72 -25.18 -7.68 7.82
CA ASP A 72 -24.29 -6.71 8.45
C ASP A 72 -23.74 -5.78 7.36
N HIS A 73 -24.32 -4.58 7.23
CA HIS A 73 -23.91 -3.60 6.22
C HIS A 73 -22.61 -2.89 6.60
N THR A 74 -21.55 -3.67 6.80
CA THR A 74 -20.22 -3.20 7.15
C THR A 74 -19.18 -3.84 6.22
N GLY A 75 -18.34 -2.99 5.63
CA GLY A 75 -17.12 -3.42 4.94
C GLY A 75 -15.94 -3.46 5.90
N TYR A 76 -15.15 -4.52 5.85
CA TYR A 76 -13.95 -4.70 6.66
C TYR A 76 -12.73 -4.81 5.75
N ALA A 77 -11.67 -4.06 6.01
CA ALA A 77 -10.40 -4.25 5.30
C ALA A 77 -9.25 -4.22 6.29
N ILE A 78 -8.27 -5.11 6.09
CA ILE A 78 -7.01 -5.07 6.82
C ILE A 78 -5.94 -4.64 5.84
N VAL A 79 -5.35 -3.49 6.11
CA VAL A 79 -4.40 -2.84 5.20
C VAL A 79 -3.14 -2.44 5.94
N ASP A 80 -2.02 -2.51 5.24
CA ASP A 80 -0.77 -1.94 5.71
C ASP A 80 -0.74 -0.48 5.23
N ALA A 81 -0.75 0.47 6.16
CA ALA A 81 -0.73 1.91 5.88
C ALA A 81 0.32 2.62 6.74
N ARG A 82 0.67 3.84 6.37
CA ARG A 82 1.68 4.64 7.09
C ARG A 82 1.12 5.27 8.35
N ASP A 83 -0.16 5.62 8.29
CA ASP A 83 -0.90 6.33 9.31
C ASP A 83 -2.40 6.08 9.11
N GLU A 84 -3.20 6.42 10.12
CA GLU A 84 -4.66 6.26 10.08
C GLU A 84 -5.30 6.98 8.87
N ASN A 85 -4.75 8.14 8.49
CA ASN A 85 -5.33 8.95 7.42
C ASN A 85 -5.07 8.31 6.03
N ASP A 86 -3.89 7.71 5.84
CA ASP A 86 -3.56 6.90 4.67
C ASP A 86 -4.50 5.69 4.54
N ALA A 87 -4.78 4.98 5.64
CA ALA A 87 -5.78 3.92 5.67
C ALA A 87 -7.18 4.44 5.34
N LYS A 88 -7.57 5.60 5.88
CA LYS A 88 -8.88 6.23 5.66
C LYS A 88 -9.12 6.64 4.21
N ASN A 89 -8.07 6.96 3.44
CA ASN A 89 -8.18 7.28 2.02
C ASN A 89 -8.66 6.09 1.16
N LEU A 90 -8.52 4.86 1.65
CA LEU A 90 -9.04 3.68 0.98
C LEU A 90 -10.57 3.60 1.05
N VAL A 91 -11.19 4.24 2.03
CA VAL A 91 -12.65 4.34 2.15
C VAL A 91 -13.20 5.43 1.23
N PRO A 92 -14.38 5.25 0.61
CA PRO A 92 -15.05 6.29 -0.18
C PRO A 92 -15.43 7.51 0.66
N ASP A 93 -15.45 8.71 0.07
CA ASP A 93 -15.70 9.97 0.79
C ASP A 93 -16.99 9.95 1.64
N PHE A 94 -18.07 9.36 1.11
CA PHE A 94 -19.36 9.32 1.81
C PHE A 94 -19.33 8.42 3.06
N ALA A 95 -18.50 7.38 3.05
CA ALA A 95 -18.36 6.45 4.16
C ALA A 95 -17.23 6.83 5.11
N ARG A 96 -16.26 7.66 4.70
CA ARG A 96 -15.12 8.09 5.54
C ARG A 96 -15.53 8.71 6.89
N ASN A 97 -16.65 9.43 6.94
CA ASN A 97 -17.12 10.02 8.20
C ASN A 97 -17.72 8.99 9.17
N LYS A 98 -18.23 7.87 8.65
CA LYS A 98 -18.80 6.76 9.43
C LYS A 98 -17.77 5.67 9.69
N ALA A 99 -16.74 5.61 8.86
CA ALA A 99 -15.69 4.60 8.93
C ALA A 99 -14.82 4.79 10.15
N LYS A 100 -14.54 3.67 10.79
CA LYS A 100 -13.64 3.55 11.92
C LYS A 100 -12.37 2.88 11.45
N VAL A 101 -11.24 3.51 11.76
CA VAL A 101 -9.92 2.96 11.47
C VAL A 101 -9.27 2.66 12.81
N VAL A 102 -8.77 1.43 12.96
CA VAL A 102 -8.18 0.94 14.21
C VAL A 102 -6.80 0.39 13.90
N GLU A 103 -5.77 0.89 14.58
CA GLU A 103 -4.43 0.32 14.49
C GLU A 103 -4.41 -1.07 15.14
N LEU A 104 -3.89 -2.06 14.41
CA LEU A 104 -3.76 -3.43 14.87
C LEU A 104 -2.34 -3.71 15.34
N HIS A 105 -2.24 -4.30 16.53
CA HIS A 105 -0.99 -4.78 17.10
C HIS A 105 -1.11 -6.28 17.41
N GLN A 106 -0.08 -7.05 17.05
CA GLN A 106 0.03 -8.46 17.44
C GLN A 106 0.91 -8.57 18.67
N PHE A 107 0.31 -8.98 19.79
CA PHE A 107 1.03 -9.18 21.04
C PHE A 107 1.80 -10.50 21.03
N THR A 108 3.00 -10.48 21.61
CA THR A 108 3.77 -11.69 21.92
C THR A 108 3.41 -12.26 23.30
N PRO A 109 3.61 -13.57 23.54
CA PRO A 109 3.36 -14.16 24.86
C PRO A 109 4.13 -13.48 25.99
N ASP A 110 5.35 -12.98 25.73
CA ASP A 110 6.19 -12.29 26.72
C ASP A 110 5.70 -10.87 27.03
N GLU A 111 5.16 -10.15 26.05
CA GLU A 111 4.47 -8.87 26.28
C GLU A 111 3.23 -9.07 27.15
N ILE A 112 2.44 -10.10 26.87
CA ILE A 112 1.23 -10.43 27.65
C ILE A 112 1.59 -10.73 29.11
N ARG A 113 2.65 -11.50 29.36
CA ARG A 113 3.15 -11.80 30.73
C ARG A 113 3.57 -10.54 31.49
N SER A 114 3.98 -9.49 30.78
CA SER A 114 4.43 -8.22 31.39
C SER A 114 3.28 -7.27 31.70
N MET A 115 2.06 -7.56 31.23
CA MET A 115 0.86 -6.73 31.41
C MET A 115 -0.07 -7.23 32.53
N HIS A 116 0.24 -8.37 33.17
CA HIS A 116 -0.47 -8.95 34.31
C HIS A 116 0.37 -8.81 35.58
#